data_AF-A0A838H9T8-F1
#
_entry.id   AF-A0A838H9T8-F1
#
_cell.length_a   1.000
_cell.length_b   1.000
_cell.length_c   1.000
_cell.angle_alpha   90.00
_cell.angle_beta   90.00
_cell.angle_gamma   90.00
#
_symmetry.space_group_name_H-M   'P 1'
#
loop_
_entity.id
_entity.type
_entity.pdbx_description
1 polymer ?
#
loop_
_entity_poly.entity_id
_entity_poly.type
_entity_poly.pdbx_seq_one_letter_code
_entity_poly.pdbx_strand_id
1 'polypeptide(L)'
;MPTQLRDLGSCMTCAANLVDAAAEEAAPRISTLDARETHELEMTYGVGSRGITTTGFAAAAKELQRNQKQRAKRMVRDALDRSLLDLASYYRDVLTVQLGSRGELVNEELRADIATMARSTSGEISTRRIADIFATRDALAGELAPLLAVEALMISLTSGDRS
;
A
#
# COMPACT_ATOMS: atom_id res chain seq x y z
N MET A 1 2.17 -13.10 5.28
CA MET A 1 1.96 -11.97 6.21
C MET A 1 1.11 -12.30 7.45
N PRO A 2 0.08 -13.17 7.44
CA PRO A 2 -0.68 -13.46 8.68
C PRO A 2 0.01 -14.39 9.69
N THR A 3 0.88 -15.29 9.27
CA THR A 3 1.45 -16.36 10.13
C THR A 3 2.69 -15.93 10.94
N GLN A 4 3.18 -14.71 10.73
CA GLN A 4 4.44 -14.20 11.31
C GLN A 4 4.24 -13.19 12.44
N LEU A 5 3.00 -12.74 12.68
CA LEU A 5 2.72 -11.72 13.68
C LEU A 5 2.58 -12.36 15.08
N ARG A 6 3.70 -12.50 15.81
CA ARG A 6 3.74 -13.19 17.11
C ARG A 6 4.02 -12.25 18.30
N ASP A 7 4.64 -11.11 18.03
CA ASP A 7 4.98 -10.09 19.01
C ASP A 7 4.94 -8.69 18.37
N LEU A 8 5.05 -7.64 19.20
CA LEU A 8 5.02 -6.26 18.72
C LEU A 8 6.16 -5.98 17.72
N GLY A 9 7.36 -6.53 17.93
CA GLY A 9 8.50 -6.31 17.04
C GLY A 9 8.26 -6.89 15.64
N SER A 10 7.64 -8.07 15.55
CA SER A 10 7.19 -8.68 14.29
C SER A 10 6.13 -7.83 13.59
N CYS A 11 5.24 -7.15 14.34
CA CYS A 11 4.26 -6.23 13.77
C CYS A 11 4.92 -5.03 13.10
N MET A 12 5.87 -4.38 13.78
CA MET A 12 6.59 -3.22 13.24
C MET A 12 7.41 -3.61 12.01
N THR A 13 8.06 -4.79 12.05
CA THR A 13 8.86 -5.30 10.93
C THR A 13 7.99 -5.62 9.71
N CYS A 14 6.85 -6.29 9.91
CA CYS A 14 5.90 -6.55 8.84
C CYS A 14 5.34 -5.25 8.25
N ALA A 15 5.07 -4.25 9.09
CA ALA A 15 4.61 -2.94 8.63
C ALA A 15 5.65 -2.23 7.76
N ALA A 16 6.90 -2.15 8.22
CA ALA A 16 8.00 -1.58 7.45
C ALA A 16 8.17 -2.29 6.10
N ASN A 17 8.24 -3.62 6.12
CA ASN A 17 8.37 -4.42 4.90
C ASN A 17 7.22 -4.19 3.91
N LEU A 18 5.99 -4.00 4.39
CA LEU A 18 4.84 -3.74 3.51
C LEU A 18 4.94 -2.36 2.86
N VAL A 19 5.33 -1.33 3.62
CA VAL A 19 5.51 0.02 3.09
C VAL A 19 6.68 0.08 2.11
N ASP A 20 7.79 -0.60 2.42
CA ASP A 20 8.96 -0.68 1.55
C ASP A 20 8.62 -1.41 0.25
N ALA A 21 7.91 -2.55 0.32
CA ALA A 21 7.46 -3.28 -0.86
C ALA A 21 6.54 -2.41 -1.75
N ALA A 22 5.63 -1.64 -1.16
CA ALA A 22 4.77 -0.72 -1.91
C ALA A 22 5.59 0.40 -2.59
N ALA A 23 6.64 0.89 -1.93
CA ALA A 23 7.56 1.86 -2.52
C ALA A 23 8.37 1.27 -3.68
N GLU A 24 8.87 0.06 -3.52
CA GLU A 24 9.59 -0.69 -4.55
C GLU A 24 8.70 -0.99 -5.77
N GLU A 25 7.44 -1.37 -5.57
CA GLU A 25 6.47 -1.59 -6.66
C GLU A 25 6.15 -0.32 -7.45
N ALA A 26 6.14 0.84 -6.77
CA ALA A 26 5.86 2.12 -7.38
C ALA A 26 7.08 2.71 -8.12
N ALA A 27 8.30 2.42 -7.64
CA ALA A 27 9.54 3.07 -8.08
C ALA A 27 9.81 3.01 -9.61
N PRO A 28 9.64 1.89 -10.32
CA PRO A 28 9.86 1.83 -11.77
C PRO A 28 8.92 2.76 -12.55
N ARG A 29 7.65 2.82 -12.13
CA ARG A 29 6.62 3.66 -12.75
C ARG A 29 6.89 5.14 -12.49
N ILE A 30 7.27 5.49 -11.26
CA ILE A 30 7.67 6.86 -10.88
C ILE A 30 8.87 7.30 -11.73
N SER A 31 9.95 6.51 -11.72
CA SER A 31 11.20 6.83 -12.43
C SER A 31 10.98 7.04 -13.93
N THR A 32 10.22 6.15 -14.57
CA THR A 32 9.94 6.22 -16.00
C THR A 32 9.14 7.48 -16.35
N LEU A 33 8.13 7.81 -15.54
CA LEU A 33 7.29 8.98 -15.76
C LEU A 33 8.05 10.28 -15.50
N ASP A 34 8.81 10.34 -14.41
CA ASP A 34 9.59 11.52 -14.03
C ASP A 34 10.68 11.82 -15.07
N ALA A 35 11.38 10.79 -15.58
CA ALA A 35 12.37 10.95 -16.64
C ALA A 35 11.74 11.49 -17.94
N ARG A 36 10.57 10.95 -18.33
CA ARG A 36 9.84 11.41 -19.52
C ARG A 36 9.45 12.89 -19.40
N GLU A 37 8.83 13.28 -18.30
CA GLU A 37 8.38 14.67 -18.10
C GLU A 37 9.53 15.66 -18.00
N THR A 38 10.65 15.24 -17.39
CA THR A 38 11.85 16.06 -17.32
C THR A 38 12.42 16.30 -18.72
N HIS A 39 12.49 15.24 -19.54
CA HIS A 39 12.94 15.35 -20.93
C HIS A 39 12.02 16.23 -21.77
N GLU A 40 10.69 16.08 -21.62
CA GLU A 40 9.70 16.94 -22.31
C GLU A 40 9.85 18.42 -21.92
N LEU A 41 10.13 18.70 -20.65
CA LEU A 41 10.39 20.06 -20.17
C LEU A 41 11.68 20.63 -20.77
N GLU A 42 12.78 19.87 -20.80
CA GLU A 42 14.04 20.28 -21.41
C GLU A 42 13.89 20.62 -22.89
N MET A 43 13.17 19.78 -23.63
CA MET A 43 12.86 20.01 -25.05
C MET A 43 12.03 21.28 -25.26
N THR A 44 11.04 21.52 -24.41
CA THR A 44 10.17 22.71 -24.47
C THR A 44 10.95 24.01 -24.28
N TYR A 45 11.94 24.02 -23.40
CA TYR A 45 12.78 25.18 -23.12
C TYR A 45 14.05 25.25 -24.00
N GLY A 46 14.22 24.31 -24.93
CA GLY A 46 15.36 24.26 -25.82
C GLY A 46 16.70 24.04 -25.11
N VAL A 47 16.69 23.41 -23.93
CA VAL A 47 17.90 23.10 -23.17
C VAL A 47 18.84 22.27 -24.04
N GLY A 48 20.06 22.76 -24.29
CA GLY A 48 21.02 22.19 -25.25
C GLY A 48 21.17 22.93 -26.59
N SER A 49 20.36 23.96 -26.86
CA SER A 49 20.48 24.83 -28.05
C SER A 49 21.16 26.19 -27.74
N ARG A 50 21.82 26.82 -28.73
CA ARG A 50 22.47 28.14 -28.54
C ARG A 50 21.41 29.23 -28.35
N GLY A 51 21.39 29.87 -27.17
CA GLY A 51 20.60 31.09 -26.90
C GLY A 51 19.47 30.96 -25.88
N ILE A 52 19.58 30.07 -24.90
CA ILE A 52 18.49 29.77 -23.94
C ILE A 52 18.27 30.89 -22.92
N THR A 53 16.99 31.22 -22.71
CA THR A 53 16.52 31.99 -21.56
C THR A 53 16.51 31.11 -20.30
N THR A 54 17.58 31.19 -19.50
CA THR A 54 17.80 30.38 -18.29
C THR A 54 16.82 30.65 -17.15
N THR A 55 16.14 31.80 -17.14
CA THR A 55 15.30 32.25 -16.03
C THR A 55 13.95 31.53 -15.94
N GLY A 56 13.32 31.20 -17.07
CA GLY A 56 12.02 30.50 -17.08
C GLY A 56 12.13 29.01 -16.77
N PHE A 57 13.20 28.37 -17.24
CA PHE A 57 13.44 26.93 -17.04
C PHE A 57 13.60 26.57 -15.56
N ALA A 58 14.38 27.34 -14.80
CA ALA A 58 14.62 27.05 -13.39
C ALA A 58 13.34 27.05 -12.54
N ALA A 59 12.42 27.97 -12.81
CA ALA A 59 11.13 28.03 -12.14
C ALA A 59 10.23 26.84 -12.54
N ALA A 60 10.18 26.51 -13.84
CA ALA A 60 9.38 25.40 -14.34
C ALA A 60 9.90 24.03 -13.85
N ALA A 61 11.22 23.84 -13.80
CA ALA A 61 11.85 22.63 -13.29
C ALA A 61 11.56 22.42 -11.79
N LYS A 62 11.59 23.50 -11.00
CA LYS A 62 11.25 23.45 -9.57
C LYS A 62 9.79 23.06 -9.35
N GLU A 63 8.88 23.61 -10.14
CA GLU A 63 7.45 23.26 -10.06
C GLU A 63 7.19 21.82 -10.53
N LEU A 64 7.85 21.37 -11.60
CA LEU A 64 7.80 19.98 -12.05
C LEU A 64 8.27 19.03 -10.94
N GLN A 65 9.42 19.31 -10.31
CA GLN A 65 9.93 18.49 -9.21
C GLN A 65 8.95 18.42 -8.03
N ARG A 66 8.26 19.52 -7.71
CA ARG A 66 7.22 19.53 -6.67
C ARG A 66 6.06 18.61 -7.05
N ASN A 67 5.59 18.68 -8.30
CA ASN A 67 4.50 17.85 -8.80
C ASN A 67 4.88 16.36 -8.85
N GLN A 68 6.09 16.04 -9.31
CA GLN A 68 6.67 14.70 -9.28
C GLN A 68 6.70 14.13 -7.85
N LYS A 69 7.19 14.90 -6.87
CA LYS A 69 7.21 14.50 -5.45
C LYS A 69 5.82 14.22 -4.90
N GLN A 70 4.83 15.06 -5.22
CA GLN A 70 3.45 14.85 -4.78
C GLN A 70 2.84 13.60 -5.42
N ARG A 71 3.10 13.37 -6.71
CA ARG A 71 2.65 12.16 -7.42
C ARG A 71 3.30 10.90 -6.88
N ALA A 72 4.62 10.92 -6.65
CA ALA A 72 5.34 9.78 -6.08
C ALA A 72 4.72 9.33 -4.76
N LYS A 73 4.40 10.28 -3.87
CA LYS A 73 3.68 9.98 -2.61
C LYS A 73 2.32 9.32 -2.85
N ARG A 74 1.53 9.81 -3.80
CA ARG A 74 0.23 9.21 -4.16
C ARG A 74 0.40 7.79 -4.69
N MET A 75 1.35 7.57 -5.60
CA MET A 75 1.58 6.24 -6.20
C MET A 75 1.99 5.18 -5.17
N VAL A 76 2.81 5.55 -4.17
CA VAL A 76 3.14 4.64 -3.06
C VAL A 76 1.91 4.35 -2.20
N ARG A 77 1.08 5.37 -1.91
CA ARG A 77 -0.18 5.18 -1.18
C ARG A 77 -1.15 4.28 -1.95
N ASP A 78 -1.25 4.43 -3.27
CA ASP A 78 -2.13 3.61 -4.12
C ASP A 78 -1.67 2.14 -4.14
N ALA A 79 -0.35 1.90 -4.22
CA ALA A 79 0.22 0.54 -4.12
C ALA A 79 -0.07 -0.10 -2.75
N LEU A 80 0.05 0.70 -1.67
CA LEU A 80 -0.28 0.26 -0.33
C LEU A 80 -1.79 -0.02 -0.17
N ASP A 81 -2.67 0.84 -0.69
CA ASP A 81 -4.13 0.65 -0.65
C ASP A 81 -4.54 -0.65 -1.34
N ARG A 82 -3.93 -0.95 -2.49
CA ARG A 82 -4.13 -2.22 -3.19
C ARG A 82 -3.73 -3.42 -2.33
N SER A 83 -2.57 -3.35 -1.67
CA SER A 83 -2.12 -4.41 -0.77
C SER A 83 -3.08 -4.62 0.42
N LEU A 84 -3.68 -3.54 0.92
CA LEU A 84 -4.70 -3.61 1.97
C LEU A 84 -6.01 -4.23 1.47
N LEU A 85 -6.43 -3.92 0.24
CA LEU A 85 -7.59 -4.56 -0.39
C LEU A 85 -7.36 -6.06 -0.63
N ASP A 86 -6.16 -6.45 -1.05
CA ASP A 86 -5.78 -7.86 -1.21
C ASP A 86 -5.88 -8.59 0.14
N LEU A 87 -5.37 -7.97 1.22
CA LEU A 87 -5.51 -8.50 2.58
C LEU A 87 -6.97 -8.58 3.05
N ALA A 88 -7.80 -7.58 2.75
CA ALA A 88 -9.24 -7.62 3.05
C ALA A 88 -9.94 -8.75 2.30
N SER A 89 -9.57 -8.99 1.04
CA SER A 89 -10.11 -10.08 0.22
C SER A 89 -9.78 -11.45 0.81
N TYR A 90 -8.56 -11.62 1.34
CA TYR A 90 -8.14 -12.83 2.04
C TYR A 90 -9.00 -13.09 3.29
N TYR A 91 -9.22 -12.08 4.14
CA TYR A 91 -10.07 -12.26 5.32
C TYR A 91 -11.55 -12.47 4.97
N ARG A 92 -12.03 -11.92 3.85
CA ARG A 92 -13.38 -12.23 3.33
C ARG A 92 -13.49 -13.70 2.94
N ASP A 93 -12.48 -14.25 2.28
CA ASP A 93 -12.44 -15.68 1.93
C ASP A 93 -12.39 -16.56 3.20
N VAL A 94 -11.61 -16.17 4.21
CA VAL A 94 -11.60 -16.82 5.53
C VAL A 94 -13.00 -16.84 6.14
N LEU A 95 -13.69 -15.69 6.15
CA LEU A 95 -15.05 -15.57 6.66
C LEU A 95 -16.04 -16.43 5.86
N THR A 96 -15.87 -16.50 4.54
CA THR A 96 -16.70 -17.35 3.64
C THR A 96 -16.59 -18.82 4.05
N VAL A 97 -15.37 -19.30 4.32
CA VAL A 97 -15.12 -20.67 4.81
C VAL A 97 -15.69 -20.88 6.22
N GLN A 98 -15.50 -19.93 7.14
CA GLN A 98 -16.01 -20.01 8.52
C GLN A 98 -17.55 -20.11 8.58
N LEU A 99 -18.24 -19.41 7.69
CA LEU A 99 -19.70 -19.43 7.59
C LEU A 99 -20.25 -20.65 6.83
N GLY A 100 -19.38 -21.53 6.31
CA GLY A 100 -19.80 -22.67 5.50
C GLY A 100 -20.51 -22.26 4.20
N SER A 101 -20.28 -21.04 3.73
CA SER A 101 -20.89 -20.52 2.51
C SER A 101 -20.36 -21.26 1.28
N ARG A 102 -21.21 -21.44 0.27
CA ARG A 102 -20.84 -22.05 -1.02
C ARG A 102 -20.28 -21.03 -2.03
N GLY A 103 -19.93 -19.83 -1.57
CA GLY A 103 -19.34 -18.79 -2.43
C GLY A 103 -17.94 -19.18 -2.91
N GLU A 104 -17.60 -18.73 -4.12
CA GLU A 104 -16.24 -18.85 -4.64
C GLU A 104 -15.26 -17.99 -3.83
N LEU A 105 -14.06 -18.53 -3.60
CA LEU A 105 -12.96 -17.79 -2.99
C LEU A 105 -12.32 -16.92 -4.07
N VAL A 106 -11.95 -15.69 -3.72
CA VAL A 106 -11.19 -14.82 -4.65
C VAL A 106 -9.75 -15.27 -4.74
N ASN A 107 -9.17 -15.73 -3.62
CA ASN A 107 -7.78 -16.15 -3.52
C ASN A 107 -7.71 -17.69 -3.49
N GLU A 108 -8.20 -18.32 -4.54
CA GLU A 108 -8.33 -19.78 -4.65
C GLU A 108 -6.98 -20.49 -4.45
N GLU A 109 -5.90 -19.89 -4.95
CA GLU A 109 -4.52 -20.34 -4.78
C GLU A 109 -4.05 -20.38 -3.32
N LEU A 110 -4.70 -19.61 -2.43
CA LEU A 110 -4.42 -19.56 -0.99
C LEU A 110 -5.36 -20.45 -0.17
N ARG A 111 -6.16 -21.32 -0.79
CA ARG A 111 -7.18 -22.14 -0.12
C ARG A 111 -6.68 -22.87 1.14
N ALA A 112 -5.48 -23.44 1.09
CA ALA A 112 -4.91 -24.16 2.24
C ALA A 112 -4.64 -23.24 3.44
N ASP A 113 -4.11 -22.05 3.18
CA ASP A 113 -3.83 -21.03 4.21
C ASP A 113 -5.13 -20.42 4.74
N ILE A 114 -6.09 -20.14 3.85
CA ILE A 114 -7.43 -19.66 4.20
C ILE A 114 -8.12 -20.65 5.12
N ALA A 115 -8.13 -21.94 4.76
CA ALA A 115 -8.74 -22.98 5.58
C ALA A 115 -8.05 -23.13 6.94
N THR A 116 -6.73 -22.92 7.00
CA THR A 116 -5.98 -22.93 8.26
C THR A 116 -6.37 -21.76 9.16
N MET A 117 -6.42 -20.55 8.61
CA MET A 117 -6.85 -19.34 9.33
C MET A 117 -8.31 -19.44 9.80
N ALA A 118 -9.19 -19.98 8.95
CA ALA A 118 -10.60 -20.20 9.27
C ALA A 118 -10.80 -21.14 10.46
N ARG A 119 -9.90 -22.13 10.65
CA ARG A 119 -9.93 -23.03 11.81
C ARG A 119 -9.29 -22.44 13.06
N SER A 120 -8.36 -21.49 12.92
CA SER A 120 -7.61 -20.93 14.06
C SER A 120 -8.24 -19.68 14.67
N THR A 121 -9.28 -19.12 14.06
CA THR A 121 -9.95 -17.89 14.51
C THR A 121 -11.47 -17.97 14.37
N SER A 122 -12.21 -17.03 14.96
CA SER A 122 -13.66 -16.92 14.83
C SER A 122 -14.09 -15.96 13.71
N GLY A 123 -15.35 -16.03 13.30
CA GLY A 123 -15.93 -15.10 12.32
C GLY A 123 -15.94 -13.65 12.82
N GLU A 124 -16.13 -13.44 14.12
CA GLU A 124 -16.06 -12.12 14.75
C GLU A 124 -14.67 -11.50 14.62
N ILE A 125 -13.61 -12.30 14.85
CA ILE A 125 -12.21 -11.85 14.68
C ILE A 125 -11.94 -11.49 13.21
N SER A 126 -12.33 -12.36 12.27
CA SER A 126 -12.19 -12.08 10.83
C SER A 126 -12.90 -10.80 10.41
N THR A 127 -14.13 -10.59 10.88
CA THR A 127 -14.91 -9.38 10.58
C THR A 127 -14.27 -8.12 11.16
N ARG A 128 -13.77 -8.18 12.40
CA ARG A 128 -13.04 -7.06 13.02
C ARG A 128 -11.78 -6.73 12.24
N ARG A 129 -11.00 -7.72 11.82
CA ARG A 129 -9.78 -7.51 11.01
C ARG A 129 -10.09 -6.83 9.69
N ILE A 130 -11.18 -7.21 9.02
CA ILE A 130 -11.66 -6.51 7.81
C ILE A 130 -11.97 -5.04 8.13
N ALA A 131 -12.69 -4.77 9.22
CA ALA A 131 -13.01 -3.40 9.63
C ALA A 131 -11.76 -2.57 9.94
N ASP A 132 -10.78 -3.14 10.66
CA ASP A 132 -9.51 -2.48 10.98
C ASP A 132 -8.71 -2.15 9.69
N ILE A 133 -8.75 -3.03 8.68
CA ILE A 133 -8.14 -2.76 7.37
C ILE A 133 -8.81 -1.57 6.69
N PHE A 134 -10.15 -1.53 6.63
CA PHE A 134 -10.86 -0.40 6.03
C PHE A 134 -10.62 0.91 6.78
N ALA A 135 -10.60 0.90 8.11
CA ALA A 135 -10.23 2.07 8.90
C ALA A 135 -8.79 2.56 8.60
N THR A 136 -7.88 1.63 8.35
CA THR A 136 -6.49 1.96 7.95
C THR A 136 -6.46 2.61 6.56
N ARG A 137 -7.26 2.12 5.61
CA ARG A 137 -7.40 2.73 4.28
C ARG A 137 -7.91 4.17 4.38
N ASP A 138 -8.93 4.41 5.20
CA ASP A 138 -9.45 5.77 5.44
C ASP A 138 -8.38 6.68 6.06
N ALA A 139 -7.58 6.17 6.99
CA ALA A 139 -6.47 6.92 7.58
C ALA A 139 -5.37 7.28 6.56
N LEU A 140 -5.07 6.37 5.62
CA LEU A 140 -4.11 6.59 4.52
C LEU A 140 -4.61 7.60 3.48
N ALA A 141 -5.93 7.66 3.25
CA ALA A 141 -6.55 8.67 2.41
C ALA A 141 -6.42 10.09 3.01
N GLY A 142 -6.28 10.18 4.33
CA GLY A 142 -5.98 11.43 5.04
C GLY A 142 -4.49 11.82 5.03
N GLU A 143 -4.09 12.46 6.12
CA GLU A 143 -2.72 12.99 6.31
C GLU A 143 -1.82 12.08 7.14
N LEU A 144 -2.29 10.89 7.55
CA LEU A 144 -1.49 10.00 8.38
C LEU A 144 -0.28 9.48 7.59
N ALA A 145 0.86 9.38 8.27
CA ALA A 145 2.06 8.79 7.70
C ALA A 145 1.80 7.30 7.39
N PRO A 146 2.13 6.80 6.18
CA PRO A 146 1.81 5.43 5.79
C PRO A 146 2.34 4.37 6.74
N LEU A 147 3.59 4.51 7.19
CA LEU A 147 4.20 3.58 8.13
C LEU A 147 3.41 3.50 9.45
N LEU A 148 3.07 4.64 10.03
CA LEU A 148 2.31 4.69 11.29
C LEU A 148 0.92 4.06 11.15
N ALA A 149 0.23 4.30 10.03
CA ALA A 149 -1.07 3.70 9.75
C ALA A 149 -0.98 2.16 9.71
N VAL A 150 0.03 1.63 9.02
CA VAL A 150 0.23 0.18 8.87
C VAL A 150 0.71 -0.45 10.18
N GLU A 151 1.56 0.23 10.96
CA GLU A 151 1.98 -0.24 12.28
C GLU A 151 0.76 -0.43 13.21
N ALA A 152 -0.13 0.56 13.25
CA ALA A 152 -1.37 0.48 14.03
C ALA A 152 -2.27 -0.67 13.57
N LEU A 153 -2.35 -0.92 12.25
CA LEU A 153 -3.05 -2.07 11.70
C LEU A 153 -2.43 -3.39 12.18
N MET A 154 -1.11 -3.58 12.04
CA MET A 154 -0.44 -4.83 12.42
C MET A 154 -0.63 -5.16 13.91
N ILE A 155 -0.62 -4.13 14.77
CA ILE A 155 -0.94 -4.26 16.21
C ILE A 155 -2.40 -4.70 16.41
N SER A 156 -3.33 -4.12 15.66
CA SER A 156 -4.76 -4.47 15.75
C SER A 156 -5.00 -5.93 15.32
N LEU A 157 -4.37 -6.36 14.23
CA LEU A 157 -4.48 -7.72 13.70
C LEU A 157 -3.95 -8.80 14.66
N THR A 158 -2.92 -8.50 15.46
CA THR A 158 -2.38 -9.42 16.48
C THR A 158 -3.17 -9.45 17.78
N SER A 159 -3.75 -8.31 18.18
CA SER A 159 -4.53 -8.23 19.41
C SER A 159 -5.79 -9.11 19.40
N GLY A 160 -6.34 -9.38 18.21
CA GLY A 160 -7.53 -10.21 18.01
C GLY A 160 -7.33 -11.71 18.22
N ASP A 161 -6.10 -12.23 18.23
CA ASP A 161 -5.84 -13.68 18.42
C ASP A 161 -5.83 -14.12 19.90
N ARG A 162 -6.00 -13.17 20.85
CA ARG A 162 -5.89 -13.42 22.31
C ARG A 162 -7.23 -13.33 23.05
N SER A 163 -8.36 -13.32 22.36
CA SER A 163 -9.72 -13.31 22.93
C SER A 163 -10.54 -14.45 22.39
#